data_AF-A0A495QRQ7-F1
#
_entry.id   AF-A0A495QRQ7-F1
#
_cell.length_a   1.000
_cell.length_b   1.000
_cell.length_c   1.000
_cell.angle_alpha   90.00
_cell.angle_beta   90.00
_cell.angle_gamma   90.00
#
_symmetry.space_group_name_H-M   'P 1'
#
loop_
_entity.id
_entity.type
_entity.pdbx_description
1 polymer ?
#
loop_
_entity_poly.entity_id
_entity_poly.type
_entity_poly.pdbx_seq_one_letter_code
_entity_poly.pdbx_strand_id
1 'polypeptide(L)'
;MTEPEPVLMALHEQHYKLMWQGLKKHEFRRRYMEGRPTRWFVYLTTPVARLTAVIDLGPPVVDGPDRIAAIAEQAQAGNGARVLEYLKGLDRGFAIPLLRVSEYPGLSIEDLRNELGSFQPPQAYMRLRRHQHLLAVCEKLATETPTRQLTVQHQ
;
A
#
# COMPACT_ATOMS: atom_id res chain seq x y z
N MET A 1 -11.18 12.44 14.61
CA MET A 1 -10.12 11.70 13.89
C MET A 1 -10.10 12.19 12.46
N THR A 2 -8.95 12.59 11.93
CA THR A 2 -8.81 12.94 10.51
C THR A 2 -8.93 11.69 9.64
N GLU A 3 -9.71 11.76 8.56
CA GLU A 3 -9.82 10.69 7.57
C GLU A 3 -8.44 10.30 7.00
N PRO A 4 -8.20 9.00 6.72
CA PRO A 4 -6.98 8.56 6.07
C PRO A 4 -6.70 9.30 4.76
N GLU A 5 -5.42 9.53 4.46
CA GLU A 5 -5.05 10.11 3.16
C GLU A 5 -5.23 9.05 2.06
N PRO A 6 -6.06 9.28 1.03
CA PRO A 6 -6.23 8.36 -0.08
C PRO A 6 -5.04 8.44 -1.04
N VAL A 7 -4.48 7.28 -1.36
CA VAL A 7 -3.27 7.15 -2.17
C VAL A 7 -3.48 6.10 -3.24
N LEU A 8 -3.13 6.38 -4.49
CA LEU A 8 -2.96 5.36 -5.51
C LEU A 8 -1.53 4.82 -5.46
N MET A 9 -1.40 3.50 -5.43
CA MET A 9 -0.13 2.79 -5.38
C MET A 9 -0.08 1.74 -6.50
N ALA A 10 1.03 1.70 -7.25
CA ALA A 10 1.34 0.55 -8.09
C ALA A 10 2.11 -0.50 -7.27
N LEU A 11 1.71 -1.77 -7.33
CA LEU A 11 2.32 -2.85 -6.57
C LEU A 11 2.51 -4.09 -7.43
N HIS A 12 3.68 -4.74 -7.31
CA HIS A 12 3.88 -6.07 -7.91
C HIS A 12 3.09 -7.13 -7.15
N GLU A 13 2.46 -8.05 -7.90
CA GLU A 13 1.58 -9.10 -7.37
C GLU A 13 2.27 -9.95 -6.29
N GLN A 14 3.58 -10.18 -6.38
CA GLN A 14 4.35 -10.94 -5.38
C GLN A 14 4.21 -10.37 -3.97
N HIS A 15 4.25 -9.04 -3.81
CA HIS A 15 4.15 -8.41 -2.50
C HIS A 15 2.73 -8.49 -1.96
N TYR A 16 1.75 -8.42 -2.86
CA TYR A 16 0.35 -8.56 -2.54
C TYR A 16 0.02 -9.99 -2.08
N LYS A 17 0.58 -11.02 -2.72
CA LYS A 17 0.48 -12.43 -2.29
C LYS A 17 1.03 -12.65 -0.88
N LEU A 18 2.15 -12.03 -0.53
CA LEU A 18 2.73 -12.11 0.82
C LEU A 18 1.80 -11.53 1.90
N MET A 19 0.98 -10.53 1.58
CA MET A 19 -0.01 -9.98 2.52
C MET A 19 -1.08 -11.03 2.83
N TRP A 20 -1.62 -11.70 1.81
CA TRP A 20 -2.63 -12.75 1.97
C TRP A 20 -2.11 -13.98 2.72
N GLN A 21 -0.81 -14.25 2.65
CA GLN A 21 -0.15 -15.30 3.42
C GLN A 21 0.16 -14.89 4.88
N GLY A 22 -0.14 -13.64 5.26
CA GLY A 22 0.19 -13.09 6.58
C GLY A 22 1.68 -12.80 6.79
N LEU A 23 2.51 -12.96 5.75
CA LEU A 23 3.96 -12.74 5.81
C LEU A 23 4.32 -11.25 5.72
N LYS A 24 3.53 -10.47 4.98
CA LYS A 24 3.72 -9.02 4.88
C LYS A 24 2.73 -8.26 5.77
N LYS A 25 3.19 -7.87 6.96
CA LYS A 25 2.41 -7.08 7.93
C LYS A 25 2.71 -5.58 7.90
N HIS A 26 3.87 -5.22 7.34
CA HIS A 26 4.31 -3.83 7.22
C HIS A 26 4.75 -3.52 5.79
N GLU A 27 4.56 -2.26 5.41
CA GLU A 27 5.26 -1.66 4.29
C GLU A 27 6.45 -0.85 4.81
N PHE A 28 7.63 -1.06 4.20
CA PHE A 28 8.83 -0.30 4.51
C PHE A 28 9.12 0.69 3.38
N ARG A 29 9.38 1.95 3.74
CA ARG A 29 9.70 3.01 2.77
C ARG A 29 10.88 3.84 3.26
N ARG A 30 11.72 4.29 2.32
CA ARG A 30 12.80 5.27 2.58
C ARG A 30 12.25 6.69 2.81
N ARG A 31 11.11 7.02 2.19
CA ARG A 31 10.40 8.30 2.32
C ARG A 31 8.90 8.06 2.22
N TYR A 32 8.14 8.62 3.15
CA TYR A 32 6.68 8.55 3.15
C TYR A 32 6.05 9.71 3.94
N MET A 33 4.71 9.80 3.94
CA MET A 33 3.99 10.80 4.74
C MET A 33 4.06 10.46 6.23
N GLU A 34 4.05 11.46 7.10
CA GLU A 34 4.16 11.28 8.56
C GLU A 34 2.84 11.58 9.27
N GLY A 35 2.66 10.98 10.45
CA GLY A 35 1.65 11.38 11.43
C GLY A 35 0.19 11.15 11.04
N ARG A 36 -0.09 10.36 9.98
CA ARG A 36 -1.47 10.05 9.57
C ARG A 36 -1.60 8.66 8.93
N PRO A 37 -2.75 7.99 9.11
CA PRO A 37 -3.06 6.79 8.36
C PRO A 37 -3.28 7.09 6.88
N THR A 38 -3.12 6.08 6.03
CA THR A 38 -3.37 6.18 4.59
C THR A 38 -4.24 5.03 4.12
N ARG A 39 -5.10 5.29 3.14
CA ARG A 39 -5.83 4.26 2.41
C ARG A 39 -5.22 4.12 1.03
N TRP A 40 -4.66 2.96 0.74
CA TRP A 40 -4.12 2.67 -0.59
C TRP A 40 -5.19 2.06 -1.46
N PHE A 41 -5.40 2.66 -2.62
CA PHE A 41 -6.00 2.02 -3.78
C PHE A 41 -4.85 1.45 -4.60
N VAL A 42 -4.89 0.15 -4.85
CA VAL A 42 -3.75 -0.59 -5.37
C VAL A 42 -4.01 -1.05 -6.79
N TYR A 43 -3.19 -0.53 -7.69
CA TYR A 43 -3.04 -1.05 -9.03
C TYR A 43 -1.97 -2.14 -9.03
N LEU A 44 -2.37 -3.39 -9.27
CA LEU A 44 -1.41 -4.47 -9.48
C LEU A 44 -0.82 -4.36 -10.88
N THR A 45 0.51 -4.33 -10.97
CA THR A 45 1.23 -4.24 -12.24
C THR A 45 1.03 -5.50 -13.08
N THR A 46 1.54 -5.50 -14.31
CA THR A 46 1.63 -6.69 -15.18
C THR A 46 2.17 -7.91 -14.40
N PRO A 47 1.61 -9.11 -14.62
CA PRO A 47 0.59 -9.46 -15.62
C PRO A 47 -0.86 -9.16 -15.22
N VAL A 48 -1.13 -8.71 -13.98
CA VAL A 48 -2.50 -8.48 -13.52
C VAL A 48 -3.11 -7.21 -14.13
N ALA A 49 -2.32 -6.14 -14.19
CA ALA A 49 -2.66 -4.87 -14.84
C ALA A 49 -4.04 -4.29 -14.43
N ARG A 50 -4.33 -4.28 -13.13
CA ARG A 50 -5.68 -4.00 -12.60
C ARG A 50 -5.67 -3.18 -11.32
N LEU A 51 -6.54 -2.18 -11.21
CA LEU A 51 -6.90 -1.54 -9.94
C LEU A 51 -7.89 -2.43 -9.20
N THR A 52 -7.45 -3.11 -8.14
CA THR A 52 -8.19 -4.28 -7.64
C THR A 52 -8.19 -4.45 -6.13
N ALA A 53 -7.42 -3.64 -5.39
CA ALA A 53 -7.35 -3.79 -3.95
C ALA A 53 -7.35 -2.47 -3.20
N VAL A 54 -7.88 -2.51 -1.99
CA VAL A 54 -7.82 -1.41 -1.02
C VAL A 54 -7.07 -1.91 0.21
N ILE A 55 -6.05 -1.17 0.64
CA ILE A 55 -5.27 -1.47 1.83
C ILE A 55 -5.40 -0.30 2.81
N ASP A 56 -6.00 -0.56 3.96
CA ASP A 56 -6.02 0.40 5.07
C ASP A 56 -4.72 0.26 5.86
N LEU A 57 -4.02 1.38 6.02
CA LEU A 57 -2.73 1.46 6.72
C LEU A 57 -2.84 2.38 7.92
N GLY A 58 -2.18 2.00 9.02
CA GLY A 58 -2.05 2.86 10.18
C GLY A 58 -1.06 4.01 9.96
N PRO A 59 -0.93 4.92 10.94
CA PRO A 59 0.13 5.91 10.94
C PRO A 59 1.50 5.25 10.86
N PRO A 60 2.43 5.75 10.04
CA PRO A 60 3.79 5.20 9.96
C PRO A 60 4.57 5.39 11.25
N VAL A 61 5.31 4.36 11.65
CA VAL A 61 6.41 4.49 12.61
C VAL A 61 7.62 5.06 11.87
N VAL A 62 8.15 6.17 12.37
CA VAL A 62 9.31 6.87 11.80
C VAL A 62 10.44 6.81 12.82
N ASP A 63 11.52 6.12 12.46
CA ASP A 63 12.63 5.87 13.38
C ASP A 63 13.93 5.60 12.60
N GLY A 64 15.04 5.46 13.30
CA GLY A 64 16.34 5.09 12.73
C GLY A 64 16.34 3.69 12.09
N PRO A 65 17.25 3.42 11.14
CA PRO A 65 17.30 2.15 10.41
C PRO A 65 17.28 0.90 11.28
N ASP A 66 18.01 0.88 12.40
CA ASP A 66 18.08 -0.27 13.31
C ASP A 66 16.72 -0.59 13.95
N ARG A 67 15.98 0.44 14.36
CA ARG A 67 14.64 0.27 14.95
C ARG A 67 13.64 -0.22 13.90
N ILE A 68 13.69 0.34 12.69
CA ILE A 68 12.83 -0.12 11.58
C ILE A 68 13.16 -1.56 11.18
N ALA A 69 14.44 -1.93 11.17
CA ALA A 69 14.87 -3.31 10.92
C ALA A 69 14.40 -4.27 12.03
N ALA A 70 14.42 -3.85 13.30
CA ALA A 70 13.87 -4.63 14.40
C ALA A 70 12.36 -4.88 14.25
N ILE A 71 11.59 -3.88 13.82
CA ILE A 71 10.15 -4.06 13.49
C ILE A 71 9.99 -5.09 12.37
N ALA A 72 10.84 -5.03 11.34
CA ALA A 72 10.79 -5.99 10.25
C ALA A 72 11.09 -7.43 10.70
N GLU A 73 12.08 -7.60 11.57
CA GLU A 73 12.46 -8.90 12.14
C GLU A 73 11.36 -9.48 13.04
N GLN A 74 10.74 -8.64 13.89
CA GLN A 74 9.61 -9.05 14.72
C GLN A 74 8.38 -9.43 13.89
N ALA A 75 8.12 -8.69 12.80
CA ALA A 75 7.01 -8.99 11.91
C ALA A 75 7.22 -10.28 11.11
N GLN A 76 8.46 -10.54 10.68
CA GLN A 76 8.87 -11.74 9.96
C GLN A 76 10.37 -12.02 10.20
N ALA A 77 10.68 -13.13 10.86
CA ALA A 77 12.05 -13.55 11.12
C ALA A 77 12.87 -13.64 9.82
N GLY A 78 14.10 -13.12 9.87
CA GLY A 78 15.02 -13.02 8.74
C GLY A 78 14.83 -11.80 7.83
N ASN A 79 13.81 -10.97 8.06
CA ASN A 79 13.53 -9.79 7.22
C ASN A 79 14.28 -8.53 7.68
N GLY A 80 14.75 -8.48 8.93
CA GLY A 80 15.42 -7.32 9.51
C GLY A 80 16.67 -6.88 8.75
N ALA A 81 17.56 -7.83 8.46
CA ALA A 81 18.81 -7.54 7.73
C ALA A 81 18.55 -6.95 6.33
N ARG A 82 17.53 -7.45 5.62
CA ARG A 82 17.15 -6.94 4.30
C ARG A 82 16.60 -5.51 4.38
N VAL A 83 15.81 -5.21 5.41
CA VAL A 83 15.27 -3.86 5.63
C VAL A 83 16.37 -2.89 6.06
N LEU A 84 17.32 -3.34 6.90
CA LEU A 84 18.46 -2.54 7.30
C LEU A 84 19.31 -2.12 6.09
N GLU A 85 19.66 -3.07 5.21
CA GLU A 85 20.41 -2.76 3.99
C GLU A 85 19.62 -1.83 3.06
N TYR A 86 18.29 -2.03 2.94
CA TYR A 86 17.42 -1.14 2.16
C TYR A 86 17.42 0.31 2.67
N LEU A 87 17.65 0.53 3.97
CA LEU A 87 17.70 1.84 4.62
C LEU A 87 19.12 2.41 4.77
N LYS A 88 20.15 1.71 4.28
CA LYS A 88 21.54 2.13 4.39
C LYS A 88 21.77 3.55 3.87
N GLY A 89 22.50 4.33 4.67
CA GLY A 89 22.82 5.74 4.39
C GLY A 89 21.68 6.72 4.67
N LEU A 90 20.63 6.31 5.38
CA LEU A 90 19.55 7.20 5.83
C LEU A 90 19.56 7.34 7.34
N ASP A 91 19.19 8.54 7.83
CA ASP A 91 19.01 8.78 9.27
C ASP A 91 17.69 8.20 9.79
N ARG A 92 16.72 7.97 8.90
CA ARG A 92 15.39 7.46 9.24
C ARG A 92 14.77 6.64 8.13
N GLY A 93 13.89 5.72 8.54
CA GLY A 93 13.01 4.94 7.68
C GLY A 93 11.57 4.96 8.18
N PHE A 94 10.69 4.32 7.41
CA PHE A 94 9.26 4.28 7.69
C PHE A 94 8.81 2.82 7.72
N ALA A 95 8.15 2.40 8.81
CA ALA A 95 7.41 1.16 8.89
C ALA A 95 5.91 1.50 8.98
N ILE A 96 5.15 1.09 7.96
CA ILE A 96 3.75 1.44 7.83
C ILE A 96 2.94 0.17 8.10
N PRO A 97 2.19 0.09 9.22
CA PRO A 97 1.44 -1.12 9.55
C PRO A 97 0.25 -1.29 8.61
N LEU A 98 0.13 -2.46 8.01
CA LEU A 98 -1.09 -2.86 7.29
C LEU A 98 -2.14 -3.21 8.34
N LEU A 99 -3.37 -2.70 8.18
CA LEU A 99 -4.47 -2.99 9.09
C LEU A 99 -5.49 -3.92 8.44
N ARG A 100 -5.82 -3.65 7.19
CA ARG A 100 -6.78 -4.45 6.41
C ARG A 100 -6.44 -4.44 4.94
N VAL A 101 -6.62 -5.58 4.28
CA VAL A 101 -6.51 -5.76 2.84
C VAL A 101 -7.86 -6.23 2.32
N SER A 102 -8.41 -5.55 1.32
CA SER A 102 -9.65 -5.93 0.64
C SER A 102 -9.38 -6.06 -0.86
N GLU A 103 -9.81 -7.16 -1.46
CA GLU A 103 -9.75 -7.38 -2.90
C GLU A 103 -11.14 -7.22 -3.50
N TYR A 104 -11.17 -6.68 -4.71
CA TYR A 104 -12.38 -6.42 -5.48
C TYR A 104 -12.19 -6.96 -6.90
N PRO A 105 -13.28 -7.21 -7.66
CA PRO A 105 -13.19 -7.58 -9.07
C PRO A 105 -12.31 -6.61 -9.88
N GLY A 106 -12.40 -5.30 -9.58
CA GLY A 106 -11.45 -4.30 -10.04
C GLY A 106 -11.65 -3.83 -11.48
N LEU A 107 -10.83 -2.85 -11.86
CA LEU A 107 -10.86 -2.21 -13.19
C LEU A 107 -9.56 -2.51 -13.94
N SER A 108 -9.68 -3.00 -15.17
CA SER A 108 -8.52 -3.21 -16.06
C SER A 108 -7.88 -1.88 -16.46
N ILE A 109 -6.70 -1.94 -17.08
CA ILE A 109 -6.07 -0.73 -17.61
C ILE A 109 -6.91 -0.09 -18.74
N GLU A 110 -7.62 -0.90 -19.52
CA GLU A 110 -8.55 -0.45 -20.56
C GLU A 110 -9.76 0.27 -19.93
N ASP A 111 -10.36 -0.29 -18.89
CA ASP A 111 -11.49 0.34 -18.18
C ASP A 111 -11.08 1.70 -17.62
N LEU A 112 -9.92 1.76 -16.97
CA LEU A 112 -9.37 3.01 -16.41
C LEU A 112 -9.09 4.05 -17.49
N ARG A 113 -8.58 3.64 -18.66
CA ARG A 113 -8.35 4.54 -19.79
C ARG A 113 -9.67 5.04 -20.39
N ASN A 114 -10.68 4.19 -20.49
CA ASN A 114 -12.00 4.59 -20.97
C ASN A 114 -12.67 5.60 -20.03
N GLU A 115 -12.53 5.41 -18.71
CA GLU A 115 -13.14 6.29 -17.71
C GLU A 115 -12.34 7.59 -17.50
N LEU A 116 -11.01 7.56 -17.59
CA LEU A 116 -10.13 8.69 -17.29
C LEU A 116 -9.52 9.37 -18.52
N GLY A 117 -9.76 8.84 -19.72
CA GLY A 117 -9.18 9.25 -21.01
C GLY A 117 -7.70 8.85 -21.18
N SER A 118 -6.86 9.12 -20.18
CA SER A 118 -5.48 8.65 -20.12
C SER A 118 -5.17 8.17 -18.71
N PHE A 119 -4.62 6.96 -18.60
CA PHE A 119 -4.19 6.41 -17.33
C PHE A 119 -2.85 5.69 -17.49
N GLN A 120 -1.94 6.00 -16.57
CA GLN A 120 -0.68 5.32 -16.39
C GLN A 120 -0.50 5.05 -14.88
N PRO A 121 -0.12 3.82 -14.49
CA PRO A 121 0.17 3.51 -13.09
C PRO A 121 1.27 4.44 -12.56
N PRO A 122 1.20 4.89 -11.30
CA PRO A 122 2.22 5.76 -10.74
C PRO A 122 3.54 4.98 -10.58
N GLN A 123 4.68 5.63 -10.89
CA GLN A 123 6.01 5.06 -10.63
C GLN A 123 6.34 5.02 -9.13
N ALA A 124 5.75 5.95 -8.37
CA ALA A 124 5.78 5.97 -6.91
C ALA A 124 4.34 5.85 -6.38
N TYR A 125 3.95 6.71 -5.45
CA TYR A 125 2.56 6.82 -4.99
C TYR A 125 1.99 8.19 -5.37
N MET A 126 0.67 8.25 -5.57
CA MET A 126 -0.04 9.47 -5.92
C MET A 126 -1.07 9.80 -4.84
N ARG A 127 -1.04 11.03 -4.30
CA ARG A 127 -2.06 11.51 -3.36
C ARG A 127 -3.32 11.91 -4.10
N LEU A 128 -4.41 11.19 -3.86
CA LEU A 128 -5.62 11.28 -4.70
C LEU A 128 -6.47 12.52 -4.43
N ARG A 129 -6.31 13.20 -3.29
CA ARG A 129 -7.08 14.43 -2.98
C ARG A 129 -6.87 15.56 -4.00
N ARG A 130 -5.76 15.55 -4.75
CA ARG A 130 -5.48 16.49 -5.84
C ARG A 130 -5.98 16.03 -7.22
N HIS A 131 -6.52 14.82 -7.30
CA HIS A 131 -6.98 14.17 -8.53
C HIS A 131 -8.42 13.69 -8.36
N GLN A 132 -9.36 14.63 -8.26
CA GLN A 132 -10.74 14.38 -7.85
C GLN A 132 -11.45 13.31 -8.71
N HIS A 133 -11.23 13.32 -10.03
CA HIS A 133 -11.84 12.31 -10.92
C HIS A 133 -11.28 10.91 -10.65
N LEU A 134 -9.96 10.76 -10.54
CA LEU A 134 -9.31 9.49 -10.22
C LEU A 134 -9.68 9.00 -8.80
N LEU A 135 -9.80 9.92 -7.85
CA LEU A 135 -10.29 9.60 -6.51
C LEU A 135 -11.72 9.05 -6.57
N ALA A 136 -12.62 9.66 -7.35
CA ALA A 136 -13.99 9.17 -7.49
C ALA A 136 -14.05 7.74 -8.05
N VAL A 137 -13.23 7.43 -9.06
CA VAL A 137 -13.10 6.05 -9.60
C VAL A 137 -12.61 5.08 -8.53
N CYS A 138 -11.59 5.48 -7.74
CA CYS A 138 -11.06 4.69 -6.65
C CYS A 138 -12.10 4.44 -5.53
N GLU A 139 -12.83 5.47 -5.12
CA GLU A 139 -13.87 5.34 -4.08
C GLU A 139 -15.04 4.48 -4.57
N LYS A 140 -15.44 4.60 -5.85
CA LYS A 140 -16.45 3.72 -6.46
C LYS A 140 -16.07 2.24 -6.32
N LEU A 141 -14.82 1.88 -6.61
CA LEU A 141 -14.32 0.52 -6.37
C LEU A 141 -14.51 0.09 -4.90
N ALA A 142 -14.20 0.97 -3.94
CA ALA A 142 -14.33 0.64 -2.52
C ALA A 142 -15.78 0.51 -2.02
N THR A 143 -16.77 0.94 -2.81
CA THR A 143 -18.21 0.71 -2.53
C THR A 143 -18.73 -0.64 -3.02
N GLU A 144 -17.98 -1.34 -3.87
CA GLU A 144 -18.34 -2.68 -4.33
C GLU A 144 -18.23 -3.72 -3.20
N THR A 145 -18.81 -4.90 -3.41
CA THR A 145 -18.61 -6.02 -2.48
C THR A 145 -17.22 -6.61 -2.68
N PRO A 146 -16.37 -6.68 -1.64
CA PRO A 146 -15.05 -7.31 -1.74
C PRO A 146 -15.16 -8.81 -2.06
N THR A 147 -14.32 -9.30 -2.97
CA THR A 147 -14.18 -10.73 -3.26
C THR A 147 -13.54 -11.49 -2.10
N ARG A 148 -12.62 -10.84 -1.39
CA ARG A 148 -12.02 -11.35 -0.15
C ARG A 148 -11.45 -10.21 0.70
N GLN A 149 -11.32 -10.47 2.00
CA GLN A 149 -10.75 -9.52 2.96
C GLN A 149 -9.85 -10.23 3.97
N LEU A 150 -8.84 -9.50 4.46
CA LEU A 150 -7.93 -9.92 5.52
C LEU A 150 -7.74 -8.75 6.49
N THR A 151 -7.95 -9.01 7.78
CA THR A 151 -7.50 -8.12 8.85
C THR A 151 -6.12 -8.58 9.32
N VAL A 152 -5.15 -7.67 9.35
CA VAL A 152 -3.77 -7.97 9.72
C VAL A 152 -3.59 -7.81 11.22
N GLN A 153 -3.17 -8.87 11.89
CA GLN A 153 -2.87 -8.85 13.32
C GLN A 153 -1.39 -8.53 13.56
N HIS A 154 -1.15 -7.55 14.43
CA HIS A 154 0.16 -7.22 14.97
C HIS A 154 0.21 -7.79 16.39
N GLN A 155 1.09 -8.77 16.61
CA GLN A 155 1.34 -9.38 17.92
C GLN A 155 2.52 -8.69 18.59
#